data_AF-A0A8C7ZA18-F1
#
_entry.id   AF-A0A8C7ZA18-F1
#
_cell.length_a   1.000
_cell.length_b   1.000
_cell.length_c   1.000
_cell.angle_alpha   90.00
_cell.angle_beta   90.00
_cell.angle_gamma   90.00
#
_symmetry.space_group_name_H-M   'P 1'
#
loop_
_entity.id
_entity.type
_entity.pdbx_description
1 polymer ?
#
loop_
_entity_poly.entity_id
_entity_poly.type
_entity_poly.pdbx_seq_one_letter_code
_entity_poly.pdbx_strand_id
1 'polypeptide(L)'
;MSCFFFHPMQWLNCCLCWVYLCQLVNVRVTTMDAELEFAIQPSTTGKQLFEQVVKTVGLREIWYFGLQYVDTKGYSTWLKLEKKVSAQEIKKESPLQFRFLAKFFPEDVAEELIQDITQKLFFMQVKETILSDEVYCPPETAVLLASYSVQARFGDYDKSIHQTGYLLSERLLPQRVMEQHKLSKEQWEERIQVWHEEHCGMLKEDAMLEYLKIAQDLEMYGVNFFGIKNKKGTELWLGVDALGLNIYEKDDNLDEFALKVAFVFDFVFFAPRLRINKRVLQLCMGNHELYMRRRKPDSIEVQQMKTQAKEEKNQRQTEKAHLENEKKKREAMEREKEQIEREKQDLMMKLYQFEEKTKKAEKDLQEQLQRAMMLEQERRRAEEEAVRLEADRQAALLAKEELARQSENQQRTQEQLAADLEEYTARIAMLEEAKRRKEEEATAWQNKAQEVQNDLVKTKEELHMVMTVPPPPPPPPSYNHLEDYSDNEENSSNHSAELQTMGFSDHSLEEERLTEVEKNERVQKQLKALTSELAQARDESKNTQNDLLHSENVRAGRDKYKTLRQIRQGNTKQRIDEFEAL
;
A
#
# COMPACT_ATOMS: atom_id res chain seq x y z
N MET A 1 0.03 -13.18 102.95
CA MET A 1 -1.39 -12.97 102.62
C MET A 1 -1.51 -11.61 101.95
N SER A 2 -2.00 -11.47 100.71
CA SER A 2 -2.41 -12.53 99.77
C SER A 2 -2.20 -12.04 98.33
N CYS A 3 -1.72 -12.90 97.44
CA CYS A 3 -1.64 -12.58 96.02
C CYS A 3 -3.04 -12.60 95.40
N PHE A 4 -3.40 -11.57 94.63
CA PHE A 4 -4.54 -11.63 93.72
C PHE A 4 -4.05 -11.52 92.28
N PHE A 5 -4.45 -12.50 91.46
CA PHE A 5 -4.08 -12.58 90.04
C PHE A 5 -4.79 -11.48 89.25
N PHE A 6 -4.02 -10.63 88.56
CA PHE A 6 -4.58 -9.88 87.43
C PHE A 6 -4.71 -10.79 86.21
N HIS A 7 -5.85 -10.70 85.53
CA HIS A 7 -6.28 -11.69 84.54
C HIS A 7 -5.69 -11.41 83.14
N PRO A 8 -4.89 -12.32 82.53
CA PRO A 8 -4.34 -12.10 81.18
C PRO A 8 -5.41 -12.02 80.07
N MET A 9 -6.61 -12.59 80.31
CA MET A 9 -7.66 -12.73 79.29
C MET A 9 -8.26 -11.42 78.78
N GLN A 10 -8.15 -10.30 79.49
CA GLN A 10 -8.72 -9.03 79.00
C GLN A 10 -7.92 -8.44 77.84
N TRP A 11 -6.59 -8.58 77.83
CA TRP A 11 -5.76 -8.10 76.71
C TRP A 11 -5.91 -8.98 75.46
N LEU A 12 -5.98 -10.30 75.64
CA LEU A 12 -6.28 -11.22 74.54
C LEU A 12 -7.67 -10.97 73.92
N ASN A 13 -8.70 -10.75 74.74
CA ASN A 13 -10.03 -10.38 74.25
C ASN A 13 -10.04 -8.98 73.59
N CYS A 14 -9.22 -8.03 74.04
CA CYS A 14 -9.13 -6.71 73.40
C CYS A 14 -8.46 -6.80 72.02
N CYS A 15 -7.34 -7.53 71.89
CA CYS A 15 -6.69 -7.79 70.61
C CYS A 15 -7.58 -8.60 69.66
N LEU A 16 -8.28 -9.63 70.15
CA LEU A 16 -9.26 -10.38 69.35
C LEU A 16 -10.43 -9.48 68.92
N CYS A 17 -10.96 -8.63 69.80
CA CYS A 17 -12.01 -7.67 69.44
C CYS A 17 -11.54 -6.70 68.34
N TRP A 18 -10.29 -6.23 68.38
CA TRP A 18 -9.70 -5.41 67.32
C TRP A 18 -9.56 -6.16 65.99
N VAL A 19 -9.13 -7.43 66.02
CA VAL A 19 -9.07 -8.31 64.85
C VAL A 19 -10.47 -8.59 64.27
N TYR A 20 -11.50 -8.70 65.10
CA TYR A 20 -12.89 -8.87 64.67
C TYR A 20 -13.55 -7.57 64.17
N LEU A 21 -13.10 -6.39 64.61
CA LEU A 21 -13.69 -5.10 64.19
C LEU A 21 -13.20 -4.60 62.80
N CYS A 22 -12.01 -5.04 62.36
CA CYS A 22 -11.37 -4.57 61.13
C CYS A 22 -11.37 -5.60 59.99
N GLN A 23 -12.46 -6.38 59.84
CA GLN A 23 -12.67 -7.14 58.60
C GLN A 23 -12.82 -6.18 57.42
N LEU A 24 -11.81 -6.16 56.54
CA LEU A 24 -11.86 -5.46 55.27
C LEU A 24 -12.90 -6.12 54.35
N VAL A 25 -13.57 -5.29 53.56
CA VAL A 25 -14.59 -5.72 52.60
C VAL A 25 -13.94 -5.80 51.23
N ASN A 26 -13.87 -7.00 50.65
CA ASN A 26 -13.36 -7.19 49.30
C ASN A 26 -14.36 -6.66 48.27
N VAL A 27 -13.87 -5.94 47.28
CA VAL A 27 -14.65 -5.28 46.23
C VAL A 27 -14.04 -5.61 44.86
N ARG A 28 -14.91 -5.90 43.89
CA ARG A 28 -14.57 -5.96 42.47
C ARG A 28 -15.30 -4.84 41.75
N VAL A 29 -14.57 -4.06 40.96
CA VAL A 29 -15.12 -3.06 40.05
C VAL A 29 -14.75 -3.44 38.62
N THR A 30 -15.75 -3.85 37.85
CA THR A 30 -15.60 -4.17 36.42
C THR A 30 -15.88 -2.90 35.62
N THR A 31 -14.86 -2.37 34.94
CA THR A 31 -15.01 -1.35 33.88
C THR A 31 -15.41 -2.04 32.57
N MET A 32 -15.38 -1.32 31.44
CA MET A 32 -15.63 -1.92 30.12
C MET A 32 -14.41 -2.67 29.55
N ASP A 33 -13.21 -2.51 30.13
CA ASP A 33 -11.95 -3.10 29.66
C ASP A 33 -11.05 -3.74 30.74
N ALA A 34 -11.35 -3.53 32.02
CA ALA A 34 -10.53 -4.02 33.14
C ALA A 34 -11.39 -4.40 34.35
N GLU A 35 -10.93 -5.39 35.12
CA GLU A 35 -11.46 -5.67 36.47
C GLU A 35 -10.46 -5.18 37.53
N LEU A 36 -10.96 -4.41 38.50
CA LEU A 36 -10.18 -3.93 39.64
C LEU A 36 -10.65 -4.63 40.91
N GLU A 37 -9.79 -5.45 41.51
CA GLU A 37 -10.06 -6.05 42.83
C GLU A 37 -9.22 -5.40 43.93
N PHE A 38 -9.87 -4.96 45.00
CA PHE A 38 -9.20 -4.39 46.18
C PHE A 38 -10.08 -4.47 47.43
N ALA A 39 -9.46 -4.24 48.58
CA ALA A 39 -10.11 -4.27 49.88
C ALA A 39 -10.42 -2.85 50.38
N ILE A 40 -11.65 -2.61 50.84
CA ILE A 40 -12.07 -1.34 51.46
C ILE A 40 -12.37 -1.50 52.95
N GLN A 41 -12.26 -0.42 53.72
CA GLN A 41 -12.70 -0.42 55.12
C GLN A 41 -14.24 -0.37 55.21
N PRO A 42 -14.88 -0.95 56.24
CA PRO A 42 -16.34 -0.82 56.47
C PRO A 42 -16.84 0.62 56.65
N SER A 43 -15.93 1.56 56.94
CA SER A 43 -16.12 3.01 57.05
C SER A 43 -16.22 3.73 55.69
N THR A 44 -15.72 3.13 54.61
CA THR A 44 -15.49 3.76 53.30
C THR A 44 -16.78 4.30 52.68
N THR A 45 -16.73 5.54 52.20
CA THR A 45 -17.81 6.22 51.45
C THR A 45 -17.82 5.85 49.97
N GLY A 46 -18.97 6.00 49.32
CA GLY A 46 -19.08 5.82 47.87
C GLY A 46 -18.13 6.75 47.10
N LYS A 47 -17.91 7.98 47.61
CA LYS A 47 -16.93 8.92 47.06
C LYS A 47 -15.51 8.36 47.10
N GLN A 48 -15.07 7.81 48.22
CA GLN A 48 -13.72 7.22 48.35
C GLN A 48 -13.53 6.01 47.43
N LEU A 49 -14.52 5.12 47.35
CA LEU A 49 -14.48 3.98 46.43
C LEU A 49 -14.42 4.44 44.96
N PHE A 50 -15.27 5.40 44.57
CA PHE A 50 -15.29 5.97 43.22
C PHE A 50 -13.99 6.71 42.87
N GLU A 51 -13.46 7.54 43.78
CA GLU A 51 -12.18 8.22 43.60
C GLU A 51 -11.02 7.24 43.40
N GLN A 52 -11.00 6.11 44.13
CA GLN A 52 -9.98 5.08 43.95
C GLN A 52 -10.04 4.47 42.55
N VAL A 53 -11.24 4.15 42.05
CA VAL A 53 -11.44 3.61 40.69
C VAL A 53 -10.94 4.59 39.62
N VAL A 54 -11.41 5.84 39.62
CA VAL A 54 -11.05 6.80 38.57
C VAL A 54 -9.56 7.17 38.58
N LYS A 55 -8.94 7.21 39.77
CA LYS A 55 -7.47 7.39 39.91
C LYS A 55 -6.68 6.20 39.37
N THR A 56 -7.17 4.97 39.56
CA THR A 56 -6.53 3.76 38.98
C THR A 56 -6.71 3.67 37.46
N VAL A 57 -7.84 4.16 36.93
CA VAL A 57 -8.15 4.20 35.48
C VAL A 57 -7.50 5.39 34.76
N GLY A 58 -7.08 6.44 35.49
CA GLY A 58 -6.49 7.66 34.92
C GLY A 58 -7.52 8.68 34.40
N LEU A 59 -8.78 8.54 34.81
CA LEU A 59 -9.92 9.32 34.30
C LEU A 59 -10.20 10.55 35.17
N ARG A 60 -10.24 11.73 34.54
CA ARG A 60 -10.52 13.04 35.16
C ARG A 60 -11.94 13.55 34.87
N GLU A 61 -12.55 13.10 33.76
CA GLU A 61 -13.91 13.45 33.31
C GLU A 61 -15.01 12.73 34.12
N ILE A 62 -14.87 12.77 35.45
CA ILE A 62 -15.61 11.93 36.39
C ILE A 62 -17.13 12.17 36.39
N TRP A 63 -17.59 13.29 35.84
CA TRP A 63 -18.98 13.74 35.90
C TRP A 63 -19.94 12.92 35.03
N TYR A 64 -19.44 12.15 34.06
CA TYR A 64 -20.27 11.20 33.30
C TYR A 64 -20.55 9.89 34.04
N PHE A 65 -19.66 9.49 34.96
CA PHE A 65 -19.57 8.10 35.42
C PHE A 65 -20.22 7.83 36.78
N GLY A 66 -20.51 6.57 37.05
CA GLY A 66 -20.94 6.09 38.35
C GLY A 66 -20.59 4.61 38.57
N LEU A 67 -20.78 4.15 39.81
CA LEU A 67 -20.71 2.74 40.16
C LEU A 67 -22.13 2.18 40.28
N GLN A 68 -22.47 1.23 39.41
CA GLN A 68 -23.73 0.48 39.46
C GLN A 68 -23.53 -0.84 40.22
N TYR A 69 -24.47 -1.21 41.08
CA TYR A 69 -24.48 -2.47 41.83
C TYR A 69 -25.88 -3.09 41.82
N VAL A 70 -25.97 -4.40 42.10
CA VAL A 70 -27.25 -5.08 42.34
C VAL A 70 -27.57 -5.02 43.83
N ASP A 71 -28.76 -4.54 44.19
CA ASP A 71 -29.20 -4.50 45.59
C ASP A 71 -29.67 -5.87 46.12
N THR A 72 -29.88 -5.95 47.43
CA THR A 72 -30.45 -7.12 48.14
C THR A 72 -31.83 -7.58 47.61
N LYS A 73 -32.49 -6.78 46.76
CA LYS A 73 -33.80 -7.06 46.17
C LYS A 73 -33.69 -7.41 44.67
N GLY A 74 -32.47 -7.54 44.12
CA GLY A 74 -32.21 -7.92 42.74
C GLY A 74 -32.23 -6.79 41.71
N TYR A 75 -32.24 -5.52 42.14
CA TYR A 75 -32.36 -4.37 41.22
C TYR A 75 -31.03 -3.60 41.06
N SER A 76 -30.68 -3.29 39.81
CA SER A 76 -29.60 -2.36 39.47
C SER A 76 -29.80 -0.98 40.11
N THR A 77 -28.75 -0.47 40.75
CA THR A 77 -28.76 0.74 41.57
C THR A 77 -27.44 1.48 41.45
N TRP A 78 -27.48 2.81 41.38
CA TRP A 78 -26.27 3.64 41.41
C TRP A 78 -25.84 3.93 42.85
N LEU A 79 -24.55 3.76 43.13
CA LEU A 79 -23.90 4.05 44.41
C LEU A 79 -23.96 5.55 44.72
N LYS A 80 -24.33 5.90 45.95
CA LYS A 80 -24.38 7.29 46.43
C LYS A 80 -23.05 7.64 47.07
N LEU A 81 -22.46 8.76 46.65
CA LEU A 81 -21.08 9.10 46.99
C LEU A 81 -20.96 9.55 48.45
N GLU A 82 -22.02 10.14 48.99
CA GLU A 82 -22.10 10.74 50.33
C GLU A 82 -22.35 9.69 51.43
N LYS A 83 -22.62 8.44 51.06
CA LYS A 83 -22.97 7.35 51.99
C LYS A 83 -21.88 6.29 52.04
N LYS A 84 -21.73 5.65 53.21
CA LYS A 84 -20.88 4.47 53.39
C LYS A 84 -21.32 3.35 52.44
N VAL A 85 -20.39 2.68 51.78
CA VAL A 85 -20.67 1.57 50.84
C VAL A 85 -21.46 0.46 51.55
N SER A 86 -21.04 0.12 52.77
CA SER A 86 -21.68 -0.83 53.68
C SER A 86 -23.14 -0.51 54.07
N ALA A 87 -23.62 0.71 53.83
CA ALA A 87 -24.93 1.21 54.26
C ALA A 87 -25.95 1.38 53.12
N GLN A 88 -25.74 0.74 51.96
CA GLN A 88 -26.54 0.97 50.73
C GLN A 88 -27.29 -0.27 50.21
N GLU A 89 -27.64 -1.22 51.08
CA GLU A 89 -28.43 -2.42 50.74
C GLU A 89 -27.85 -3.25 49.57
N ILE A 90 -26.53 -3.25 49.38
CA ILE A 90 -25.81 -4.01 48.35
C ILE A 90 -26.01 -5.52 48.58
N LYS A 91 -26.18 -6.29 47.49
CA LYS A 91 -26.22 -7.76 47.56
C LYS A 91 -24.96 -8.29 48.24
N LYS A 92 -25.13 -9.18 49.24
CA LYS A 92 -24.03 -9.67 50.08
C LYS A 92 -23.25 -10.76 49.38
N GLU A 93 -22.26 -10.35 48.61
CA GLU A 93 -21.31 -11.22 47.90
C GLU A 93 -19.88 -10.90 48.31
N SER A 94 -18.93 -11.80 48.01
CA SER A 94 -17.51 -11.62 48.31
C SER A 94 -16.69 -12.04 47.10
N PRO A 95 -16.07 -11.10 46.36
CA PRO A 95 -16.14 -9.65 46.55
C PRO A 95 -17.52 -9.05 46.25
N LEU A 96 -17.78 -7.85 46.78
CA LEU A 96 -18.92 -7.03 46.39
C LEU A 96 -18.75 -6.57 44.94
N GLN A 97 -19.79 -6.75 44.12
CA GLN A 97 -19.75 -6.50 42.68
C GLN A 97 -20.24 -5.09 42.32
N PHE A 98 -19.45 -4.36 41.53
CA PHE A 98 -19.84 -3.09 40.91
C PHE A 98 -19.44 -3.07 39.43
N ARG A 99 -20.29 -2.48 38.57
CA ARG A 99 -19.91 -2.05 37.22
C ARG A 99 -19.59 -0.55 37.24
N PHE A 100 -18.44 -0.13 36.71
CA PHE A 100 -18.12 1.28 36.47
C PHE A 100 -18.58 1.64 35.07
N LEU A 101 -19.58 2.53 34.98
CA LEU A 101 -20.32 2.81 33.75
C LEU A 101 -20.61 4.31 33.62
N ALA A 102 -20.72 4.79 32.38
CA ALA A 102 -21.31 6.08 32.09
C ALA A 102 -22.80 6.06 32.50
N LYS A 103 -23.17 7.01 33.36
CA LYS A 103 -24.53 7.27 33.86
C LYS A 103 -25.19 8.42 33.09
N PHE A 104 -24.38 9.38 32.66
CA PHE A 104 -24.78 10.56 31.92
C PHE A 104 -23.96 10.64 30.63
N PHE A 105 -24.57 11.16 29.56
CA PHE A 105 -23.96 11.25 28.23
C PHE A 105 -23.62 12.71 27.88
N PRO A 106 -22.66 12.94 26.97
CA PRO A 106 -22.46 14.26 26.38
C PRO A 106 -23.70 14.71 25.58
N GLU A 107 -23.84 16.02 25.34
CA GLU A 107 -24.70 16.54 24.28
C GLU A 107 -24.00 16.36 22.92
N ASP A 108 -22.69 16.61 22.77
CA ASP A 108 -21.91 16.19 21.58
C ASP A 108 -20.63 15.43 21.96
N VAL A 109 -20.47 14.20 21.45
CA VAL A 109 -19.28 13.38 21.74
C VAL A 109 -17.97 14.00 21.22
N ALA A 110 -18.02 14.80 20.16
CA ALA A 110 -16.84 15.38 19.53
C ALA A 110 -16.25 16.57 20.31
N GLU A 111 -17.12 17.36 20.97
CA GLU A 111 -16.74 18.58 21.69
C GLU A 111 -16.54 18.37 23.21
N GLU A 112 -17.13 17.31 23.77
CA GLU A 112 -17.18 17.06 25.22
C GLU A 112 -16.32 15.91 25.76
N LEU A 113 -15.85 14.97 24.92
CA LEU A 113 -15.07 13.81 25.39
C LEU A 113 -13.56 14.05 25.17
N ILE A 114 -12.85 14.39 26.23
CA ILE A 114 -11.51 15.00 26.15
C ILE A 114 -10.39 13.96 26.19
N GLN A 115 -10.49 12.93 27.02
CA GLN A 115 -9.45 11.91 27.19
C GLN A 115 -9.77 10.64 26.40
N ASP A 116 -8.74 10.01 25.82
CA ASP A 116 -8.84 8.71 25.14
C ASP A 116 -9.52 7.64 26.00
N ILE A 117 -9.23 7.59 27.31
CA ILE A 117 -9.84 6.62 28.23
C ILE A 117 -11.34 6.86 28.41
N THR A 118 -11.78 8.12 28.40
CA THR A 118 -13.19 8.47 28.45
C THR A 118 -13.88 8.07 27.15
N GLN A 119 -13.31 8.42 26.00
CA GLN A 119 -13.81 8.04 24.67
C GLN A 119 -13.91 6.51 24.53
N LYS A 120 -12.85 5.78 24.94
CA LYS A 120 -12.78 4.32 24.92
C LYS A 120 -13.88 3.68 25.78
N LEU A 121 -14.08 4.15 27.01
CA LEU A 121 -15.12 3.62 27.91
C LEU A 121 -16.53 3.89 27.37
N PHE A 122 -16.79 5.10 26.82
CA PHE A 122 -18.05 5.39 26.13
C PHE A 122 -18.26 4.50 24.90
N PHE A 123 -17.26 4.38 24.02
CA PHE A 123 -17.31 3.53 22.83
C PHE A 123 -17.66 2.09 23.20
N MET A 124 -16.98 1.50 24.18
CA MET A 124 -17.22 0.11 24.57
C MET A 124 -18.61 -0.07 25.22
N GLN A 125 -19.09 0.88 26.03
CA GLN A 125 -20.43 0.81 26.63
C GLN A 125 -21.53 0.97 25.58
N VAL A 126 -21.44 1.98 24.70
CA VAL A 126 -22.40 2.21 23.61
C VAL A 126 -22.44 0.99 22.69
N LYS A 127 -21.27 0.40 22.39
CA LYS A 127 -21.18 -0.83 21.60
C LYS A 127 -21.81 -2.03 22.31
N GLU A 128 -21.70 -2.19 23.63
CA GLU A 128 -22.45 -3.22 24.37
C GLU A 128 -23.96 -3.02 24.18
N THR A 129 -24.46 -1.78 24.33
CA THR A 129 -25.91 -1.47 24.22
C THR A 129 -26.48 -1.61 22.82
N ILE A 130 -25.69 -1.37 21.77
CA ILE A 130 -26.12 -1.61 20.38
C ILE A 130 -26.10 -3.11 20.05
N LEU A 131 -25.04 -3.81 20.45
CA LEU A 131 -24.92 -5.25 20.20
C LEU A 131 -25.96 -6.08 20.97
N SER A 132 -26.48 -5.58 22.10
CA SER A 132 -27.55 -6.19 22.89
C SER A 132 -28.97 -5.89 22.38
N ASP A 133 -29.13 -5.06 21.35
CA ASP A 133 -30.41 -4.47 20.92
C ASP A 133 -31.12 -3.66 22.05
N GLU A 134 -30.37 -3.14 23.05
CA GLU A 134 -30.90 -2.17 24.04
C GLU A 134 -31.06 -0.76 23.44
N VAL A 135 -30.16 -0.39 22.52
CA VAL A 135 -30.27 0.77 21.64
C VAL A 135 -30.57 0.25 20.24
N TYR A 136 -31.71 0.65 19.66
CA TYR A 136 -32.03 0.32 18.27
C TYR A 136 -30.98 0.90 17.31
N CYS A 137 -30.62 0.12 16.29
CA CYS A 137 -29.69 0.52 15.24
C CYS A 137 -30.09 -0.14 13.92
N PRO A 138 -30.29 0.62 12.82
CA PRO A 138 -30.68 0.05 11.53
C PRO A 138 -29.53 -0.73 10.89
N PRO A 139 -29.81 -1.69 9.99
CA PRO A 139 -28.80 -2.61 9.42
C PRO A 139 -27.56 -1.95 8.82
N GLU A 140 -27.74 -0.92 7.99
CA GLU A 140 -26.66 -0.16 7.35
C GLU A 140 -25.75 0.51 8.38
N THR A 141 -26.33 1.17 9.39
CA THR A 141 -25.56 1.81 10.46
C THR A 141 -24.88 0.76 11.34
N ALA A 142 -25.52 -0.39 11.61
CA ALA A 142 -24.90 -1.46 12.37
C ALA A 142 -23.66 -2.05 11.68
N VAL A 143 -23.66 -2.19 10.35
CA VAL A 143 -22.49 -2.66 9.57
C VAL A 143 -21.40 -1.59 9.49
N LEU A 144 -21.76 -0.32 9.29
CA LEU A 144 -20.78 0.77 9.30
C LEU A 144 -20.10 0.87 10.68
N LEU A 145 -20.89 0.88 11.76
CA LEU A 145 -20.39 0.84 13.14
C LEU A 145 -19.54 -0.41 13.42
N ALA A 146 -19.90 -1.58 12.87
CA ALA A 146 -19.07 -2.77 12.96
C ALA A 146 -17.67 -2.55 12.36
N SER A 147 -17.58 -1.95 11.16
CA SER A 147 -16.28 -1.66 10.51
C SER A 147 -15.41 -0.69 11.33
N TYR A 148 -15.99 0.36 11.91
CA TYR A 148 -15.29 1.24 12.84
C TYR A 148 -14.83 0.50 14.11
N SER A 149 -15.64 -0.43 14.65
CA SER A 149 -15.22 -1.27 15.77
C SER A 149 -14.10 -2.26 15.42
N VAL A 150 -13.95 -2.65 14.15
CA VAL A 150 -12.83 -3.47 13.69
C VAL A 150 -11.56 -2.60 13.59
N GLN A 151 -11.62 -1.43 12.95
CA GLN A 151 -10.50 -0.47 12.91
C GLN A 151 -10.02 -0.09 14.33
N ALA A 152 -10.94 0.20 15.25
CA ALA A 152 -10.62 0.52 16.65
C ALA A 152 -9.95 -0.63 17.41
N ARG A 153 -10.20 -1.89 17.03
CA ARG A 153 -9.64 -3.09 17.68
C ARG A 153 -8.32 -3.50 17.05
N PHE A 154 -8.31 -3.74 15.75
CA PHE A 154 -7.17 -4.30 15.02
C PHE A 154 -6.22 -3.20 14.52
N GLY A 155 -6.74 -2.10 13.99
CA GLY A 155 -6.00 -1.07 13.26
C GLY A 155 -6.09 -1.32 11.76
N ASP A 156 -5.34 -0.55 10.97
CA ASP A 156 -5.37 -0.58 9.50
C ASP A 156 -5.37 -2.01 8.92
N TYR A 157 -6.27 -2.30 7.97
CA TYR A 157 -6.35 -3.61 7.33
C TYR A 157 -5.06 -3.93 6.55
N ASP A 158 -4.57 -5.15 6.76
CA ASP A 158 -3.40 -5.71 6.07
C ASP A 158 -3.72 -7.15 5.66
N LYS A 159 -3.77 -7.40 4.35
CA LYS A 159 -4.10 -8.70 3.75
C LYS A 159 -3.12 -9.83 4.07
N SER A 160 -1.90 -9.52 4.52
CA SER A 160 -0.93 -10.53 4.96
C SER A 160 -1.19 -11.04 6.38
N ILE A 161 -1.84 -10.21 7.21
CA ILE A 161 -2.16 -10.48 8.61
C ILE A 161 -3.62 -10.96 8.75
N HIS A 162 -4.56 -10.27 8.10
CA HIS A 162 -6.00 -10.41 8.26
C HIS A 162 -6.56 -11.38 7.20
N GLN A 163 -6.27 -12.67 7.41
CA GLN A 163 -6.79 -13.76 6.59
C GLN A 163 -8.28 -14.01 6.85
N THR A 164 -8.99 -14.59 5.88
CA THR A 164 -10.41 -14.95 6.01
C THR A 164 -10.66 -15.80 7.27
N GLY A 165 -11.60 -15.36 8.11
CA GLY A 165 -11.90 -15.96 9.41
C GLY A 165 -11.48 -15.12 10.62
N TYR A 166 -10.71 -14.04 10.43
CA TYR A 166 -10.22 -13.19 11.52
C TYR A 166 -11.32 -12.48 12.33
N LEU A 167 -12.53 -12.34 11.78
CA LEU A 167 -13.68 -11.75 12.48
C LEU A 167 -14.68 -12.76 13.06
N LEU A 168 -14.55 -14.06 12.78
CA LEU A 168 -15.56 -15.06 13.18
C LEU A 168 -15.72 -15.26 14.69
N SER A 169 -14.72 -14.85 15.49
CA SER A 169 -14.78 -14.82 16.96
C SER A 169 -15.41 -13.54 17.54
N GLU A 170 -15.62 -12.51 16.74
CA GLU A 170 -16.06 -11.19 17.19
C GLU A 170 -17.59 -11.03 17.15
N ARG A 171 -18.18 -10.48 18.21
CA ARG A 171 -19.59 -10.03 18.19
C ARG A 171 -19.65 -8.63 17.58
N LEU A 172 -19.92 -8.58 16.27
CA LEU A 172 -19.89 -7.34 15.48
C LEU A 172 -21.26 -6.76 15.14
N LEU A 173 -22.32 -7.57 15.09
CA LEU A 173 -23.68 -7.14 14.74
C LEU A 173 -24.70 -7.52 15.83
N PRO A 174 -25.81 -6.78 15.96
CA PRO A 174 -26.97 -7.18 16.76
C PRO A 174 -27.63 -8.44 16.17
N GLN A 175 -28.29 -9.25 17.02
CA GLN A 175 -28.86 -10.53 16.59
C GLN A 175 -29.99 -10.32 15.56
N ARG A 176 -30.84 -9.32 15.79
CA ARG A 176 -31.89 -8.88 14.84
C ARG A 176 -31.35 -8.59 13.44
N VAL A 177 -30.19 -7.93 13.33
CA VAL A 177 -29.58 -7.57 12.03
C VAL A 177 -29.09 -8.81 11.29
N MET A 178 -28.46 -9.75 11.98
CA MET A 178 -28.03 -11.01 11.38
C MET A 178 -29.21 -11.90 10.95
N GLU A 179 -30.27 -11.98 11.77
CA GLU A 179 -31.42 -12.84 11.48
C GLU A 179 -32.30 -12.33 10.34
N GLN A 180 -32.42 -11.00 10.16
CA GLN A 180 -33.24 -10.39 9.10
C GLN A 180 -32.58 -10.34 7.71
N HIS A 181 -31.37 -10.91 7.53
CA HIS A 181 -30.72 -11.04 6.22
C HIS A 181 -30.33 -12.49 5.92
N LYS A 182 -30.39 -12.87 4.64
CA LYS A 182 -30.04 -14.20 4.12
C LYS A 182 -28.54 -14.30 3.83
N LEU A 183 -27.72 -14.01 4.85
CA LEU A 183 -26.26 -14.01 4.79
C LEU A 183 -25.65 -14.97 5.82
N SER A 184 -24.59 -15.68 5.44
CA SER A 184 -23.78 -16.47 6.36
C SER A 184 -22.85 -15.58 7.21
N LYS A 185 -22.16 -16.15 8.22
CA LYS A 185 -21.21 -15.38 9.04
C LYS A 185 -20.01 -14.90 8.24
N GLU A 186 -19.57 -15.73 7.30
CA GLU A 186 -18.47 -15.48 6.38
C GLU A 186 -18.86 -14.35 5.41
N GLN A 187 -20.10 -14.35 4.89
CA GLN A 187 -20.63 -13.27 4.05
C GLN A 187 -20.85 -11.94 4.80
N TRP A 188 -21.03 -11.99 6.12
CA TRP A 188 -21.02 -10.81 6.98
C TRP A 188 -19.59 -10.30 7.24
N GLU A 189 -18.63 -11.21 7.49
CA GLU A 189 -17.20 -10.89 7.60
C GLU A 189 -16.68 -10.23 6.34
N GLU A 190 -16.94 -10.79 5.14
CA GLU A 190 -16.56 -10.20 3.85
C GLU A 190 -17.03 -8.74 3.70
N ARG A 191 -18.29 -8.46 4.05
CA ARG A 191 -18.85 -7.09 3.99
C ARG A 191 -18.17 -6.15 4.98
N ILE A 192 -18.04 -6.57 6.25
CA ILE A 192 -17.41 -5.74 7.28
C ILE A 192 -15.91 -5.54 6.95
N GLN A 193 -15.26 -6.50 6.31
CA GLN A 193 -13.86 -6.42 5.87
C GLN A 193 -13.65 -5.39 4.74
N VAL A 194 -14.54 -5.32 3.75
CA VAL A 194 -14.51 -4.26 2.72
C VAL A 194 -14.67 -2.88 3.35
N TRP A 195 -15.63 -2.73 4.26
CA TRP A 195 -15.81 -1.46 4.99
C TRP A 195 -14.69 -1.17 6.01
N HIS A 196 -13.88 -2.16 6.39
CA HIS A 196 -12.67 -2.00 7.20
C HIS A 196 -11.47 -1.52 6.36
N GLU A 197 -11.32 -1.98 5.11
CA GLU A 197 -10.30 -1.45 4.17
C GLU A 197 -10.45 0.06 3.95
N GLU A 198 -11.68 0.57 3.87
CA GLU A 198 -11.98 2.00 3.76
C GLU A 198 -11.42 2.85 4.92
N HIS A 199 -11.19 2.28 6.12
CA HIS A 199 -10.70 3.05 7.27
C HIS A 199 -9.17 3.11 7.38
N CYS A 200 -8.43 2.55 6.42
CA CYS A 200 -6.97 2.57 6.42
C CYS A 200 -6.41 3.99 6.54
N GLY A 201 -5.54 4.19 7.52
CA GLY A 201 -4.97 5.48 7.91
C GLY A 201 -5.55 6.06 9.21
N MET A 202 -6.76 5.64 9.61
CA MET A 202 -7.43 6.15 10.82
C MET A 202 -6.77 5.65 12.12
N LEU A 203 -6.62 6.51 13.12
CA LEU A 203 -6.16 6.09 14.46
C LEU A 203 -7.25 5.28 15.17
N LYS A 204 -6.88 4.46 16.15
CA LYS A 204 -7.85 3.65 16.92
C LYS A 204 -8.77 4.53 17.75
N GLU A 205 -8.22 5.62 18.27
CA GLU A 205 -8.91 6.66 19.03
C GLU A 205 -9.91 7.41 18.13
N ASP A 206 -9.48 7.81 16.92
CA ASP A 206 -10.35 8.43 15.92
C ASP A 206 -11.48 7.48 15.49
N ALA A 207 -11.20 6.19 15.29
CA ALA A 207 -12.23 5.19 14.96
C ALA A 207 -13.26 4.96 16.09
N MET A 208 -12.83 5.04 17.36
CA MET A 208 -13.76 5.03 18.50
C MET A 208 -14.61 6.29 18.58
N LEU A 209 -14.04 7.45 18.22
CA LEU A 209 -14.77 8.72 18.19
C LEU A 209 -15.77 8.78 17.02
N GLU A 210 -15.40 8.34 15.81
CA GLU A 210 -16.31 8.28 14.67
C GLU A 210 -17.45 7.28 14.88
N TYR A 211 -17.18 6.13 15.52
CA TYR A 211 -18.24 5.22 16.00
C TYR A 211 -19.23 5.96 16.89
N LEU A 212 -18.75 6.76 17.85
CA LEU A 212 -19.59 7.53 18.77
C LEU A 212 -20.34 8.67 18.06
N LYS A 213 -19.72 9.36 17.09
CA LYS A 213 -20.33 10.45 16.32
C LYS A 213 -21.50 9.97 15.46
N ILE A 214 -21.43 8.74 14.94
CA ILE A 214 -22.55 8.09 14.24
C ILE A 214 -23.59 7.56 15.25
N ALA A 215 -23.14 6.93 16.35
CA ALA A 215 -24.04 6.32 17.33
C ALA A 215 -24.87 7.34 18.14
N GLN A 216 -24.39 8.57 18.36
CA GLN A 216 -25.13 9.59 19.12
C GLN A 216 -26.45 10.02 18.46
N ASP A 217 -26.54 9.88 17.14
CA ASP A 217 -27.69 10.26 16.33
C ASP A 217 -28.81 9.20 16.32
N LEU A 218 -28.55 7.98 16.82
CA LEU A 218 -29.58 6.94 16.99
C LEU A 218 -30.64 7.42 17.99
N GLU A 219 -31.91 7.20 17.68
CA GLU A 219 -33.05 7.76 18.40
C GLU A 219 -33.03 7.39 19.89
N MET A 220 -32.69 6.14 20.21
CA MET A 220 -32.61 5.62 21.57
C MET A 220 -31.27 5.94 22.29
N TYR A 221 -30.26 6.52 21.63
CA TYR A 221 -28.97 6.79 22.25
C TYR A 221 -29.08 7.76 23.43
N GLY A 222 -28.56 7.34 24.59
CA GLY A 222 -28.53 8.13 25.83
C GLY A 222 -29.86 8.21 26.59
N VAL A 223 -30.95 7.70 26.02
CA VAL A 223 -32.31 7.84 26.56
C VAL A 223 -32.57 6.81 27.66
N ASN A 224 -32.87 7.27 28.87
CA ASN A 224 -33.30 6.42 29.97
C ASN A 224 -34.84 6.33 30.00
N PHE A 225 -35.40 5.22 29.54
CA PHE A 225 -36.86 5.01 29.46
C PHE A 225 -37.49 4.58 30.80
N PHE A 226 -38.66 5.16 31.13
CA PHE A 226 -39.46 4.84 32.32
C PHE A 226 -40.96 4.82 32.02
N GLY A 227 -41.63 3.71 32.31
CA GLY A 227 -43.09 3.63 32.17
C GLY A 227 -43.83 4.55 33.15
N ILE A 228 -44.67 5.43 32.62
CA ILE A 228 -45.46 6.45 33.34
C ILE A 228 -46.93 6.44 32.87
N LYS A 229 -47.75 7.26 33.54
CA LYS A 229 -49.12 7.60 33.12
C LYS A 229 -49.37 9.11 33.23
N ASN A 230 -50.21 9.66 32.35
CA ASN A 230 -50.76 11.02 32.46
C ASN A 230 -51.98 11.05 33.43
N LYS A 231 -52.71 12.16 33.55
CA LYS A 231 -53.86 12.26 34.49
C LYS A 231 -55.06 11.40 34.09
N LYS A 232 -55.22 11.05 32.81
CA LYS A 232 -56.25 10.10 32.34
C LYS A 232 -55.90 8.64 32.63
N GLY A 233 -54.62 8.33 32.80
CA GLY A 233 -54.12 6.98 33.02
C GLY A 233 -53.57 6.28 31.77
N THR A 234 -53.49 6.98 30.64
CA THR A 234 -52.82 6.49 29.40
C THR A 234 -51.40 6.05 29.73
N GLU A 235 -50.99 4.90 29.21
CA GLU A 235 -49.63 4.36 29.44
C GLU A 235 -48.66 4.91 28.41
N LEU A 236 -47.60 5.53 28.89
CA LEU A 236 -46.60 6.25 28.10
C LEU A 236 -45.20 5.94 28.65
N TRP A 237 -44.16 6.18 27.85
CA TRP A 237 -42.79 6.18 28.33
C TRP A 237 -42.28 7.60 28.53
N LEU A 238 -41.51 7.81 29.60
CA LEU A 238 -40.70 8.99 29.84
C LEU A 238 -39.24 8.63 29.54
N GLY A 239 -38.67 9.19 28.48
CA GLY A 239 -37.23 9.26 28.26
C GLY A 239 -36.60 10.40 29.05
N VAL A 240 -35.42 10.14 29.62
CA VAL A 240 -34.57 11.15 30.26
C VAL A 240 -33.17 11.04 29.65
N ASP A 241 -32.72 12.10 28.97
CA ASP A 241 -31.44 12.16 28.25
C ASP A 241 -30.67 13.45 28.60
N ALA A 242 -29.60 13.75 27.87
CA ALA A 242 -28.78 14.95 28.05
C ALA A 242 -29.43 16.24 27.49
N LEU A 243 -30.47 16.12 26.66
CA LEU A 243 -31.11 17.21 25.90
C LEU A 243 -32.45 17.65 26.51
N GLY A 244 -33.10 16.85 27.36
CA GLY A 244 -34.37 17.20 28.00
C GLY A 244 -35.14 16.04 28.65
N LEU A 245 -36.47 16.09 28.47
CA LEU A 245 -37.45 15.10 28.91
C LEU A 245 -38.36 14.79 27.74
N ASN A 246 -38.47 13.51 27.41
CA ASN A 246 -39.08 13.07 26.17
C ASN A 246 -40.22 12.10 26.49
N ILE A 247 -41.35 12.19 25.80
CA ILE A 247 -42.49 11.29 25.99
C ILE A 247 -42.61 10.42 24.74
N TYR A 248 -43.01 9.16 24.90
CA TYR A 248 -43.25 8.24 23.81
C TYR A 248 -44.54 7.46 24.08
N GLU A 249 -45.26 7.07 23.03
CA GLU A 249 -46.40 6.17 23.17
C GLU A 249 -45.92 4.76 23.54
N LYS A 250 -46.77 3.96 24.19
CA LYS A 250 -46.33 2.67 24.76
C LYS A 250 -45.78 1.70 23.71
N ASP A 251 -46.38 1.71 22.53
CA ASP A 251 -46.11 0.82 21.40
C ASP A 251 -45.21 1.48 20.33
N ASP A 252 -44.67 2.68 20.61
CA ASP A 252 -43.74 3.37 19.73
C ASP A 252 -42.64 4.06 20.54
N ASN A 253 -41.45 3.46 20.55
CA ASN A 253 -40.28 3.99 21.26
C ASN A 253 -39.30 4.72 20.32
N LEU A 254 -39.70 5.03 19.09
CA LEU A 254 -38.86 5.68 18.07
C LEU A 254 -39.46 6.99 17.55
N ASP A 255 -40.78 7.10 17.43
CA ASP A 255 -41.43 8.41 17.33
C ASP A 255 -41.52 9.07 18.71
N GLU A 256 -40.83 10.20 18.82
CA GLU A 256 -40.64 10.95 20.04
C GLU A 256 -41.65 12.10 20.14
N PHE A 257 -42.12 12.41 21.35
CA PHE A 257 -42.87 13.62 21.71
C PHE A 257 -42.16 14.38 22.86
N ALA A 258 -41.17 15.22 22.53
CA ALA A 258 -40.24 15.80 23.50
C ALA A 258 -40.76 17.07 24.18
N LEU A 259 -40.94 16.97 25.49
CA LEU A 259 -41.56 17.99 26.31
C LEU A 259 -40.47 18.79 27.05
N LYS A 260 -39.81 19.72 26.33
CA LYS A 260 -38.92 20.72 26.94
C LYS A 260 -39.73 21.65 27.85
N VAL A 261 -39.90 21.24 29.12
CA VAL A 261 -40.63 21.98 30.16
C VAL A 261 -39.84 23.22 30.55
N ALA A 262 -40.31 24.41 30.13
CA ALA A 262 -39.98 25.63 30.85
C ALA A 262 -40.84 25.71 32.12
N PHE A 263 -40.25 26.05 33.27
CA PHE A 263 -40.84 26.01 34.62
C PHE A 263 -41.97 27.04 34.90
N VAL A 264 -42.84 27.31 33.91
CA VAL A 264 -43.98 28.24 34.00
C VAL A 264 -45.28 27.50 34.36
N PHE A 265 -45.36 26.19 34.10
CA PHE A 265 -46.51 25.33 34.36
C PHE A 265 -46.09 23.95 34.88
N ASP A 266 -46.88 23.37 35.79
CA ASP A 266 -46.59 22.06 36.38
C ASP A 266 -46.86 20.91 35.40
N PHE A 267 -45.78 20.28 34.93
CA PHE A 267 -45.84 19.00 34.22
C PHE A 267 -45.96 17.85 35.24
N VAL A 268 -47.04 17.06 35.17
CA VAL A 268 -47.40 16.06 36.19
C VAL A 268 -47.67 14.70 35.55
N PHE A 269 -46.92 13.68 35.99
CA PHE A 269 -47.08 12.28 35.57
C PHE A 269 -46.95 11.33 36.77
N PHE A 270 -47.40 10.09 36.58
CA PHE A 270 -47.44 9.06 37.63
C PHE A 270 -46.63 7.83 37.21
N ALA A 271 -45.52 7.53 37.88
CA ALA A 271 -44.81 6.25 37.69
C ALA A 271 -45.24 5.21 38.75
N PRO A 272 -45.31 3.91 38.42
CA PRO A 272 -45.99 2.90 39.24
C PRO A 272 -45.25 2.50 40.54
N ARG A 273 -44.03 3.00 40.79
CA ARG A 273 -43.23 2.65 41.98
C ARG A 273 -42.39 3.84 42.44
N LEU A 274 -42.39 4.15 43.74
CA LEU A 274 -41.55 5.22 44.34
C LEU A 274 -40.03 5.08 44.05
N ARG A 275 -39.54 3.86 43.80
CA ARG A 275 -38.16 3.61 43.35
C ARG A 275 -37.88 4.24 41.98
N ILE A 276 -38.85 4.20 41.06
CA ILE A 276 -38.74 4.76 39.72
C ILE A 276 -38.66 6.29 39.81
N ASN A 277 -39.57 6.93 40.56
CA ASN A 277 -39.50 8.39 40.81
C ASN A 277 -38.14 8.83 41.36
N LYS A 278 -37.55 8.04 42.27
CA LYS A 278 -36.20 8.28 42.82
C LYS A 278 -35.06 8.04 41.82
N ARG A 279 -35.25 7.22 40.77
CA ARG A 279 -34.30 7.10 39.63
C ARG A 279 -34.45 8.28 38.68
N VAL A 280 -35.67 8.55 38.22
CA VAL A 280 -36.03 9.65 37.31
C VAL A 280 -35.47 10.97 37.84
N LEU A 281 -35.83 11.38 39.06
CA LEU A 281 -35.36 12.62 39.68
C LEU A 281 -33.82 12.73 39.71
N GLN A 282 -33.11 11.63 39.98
CA GLN A 282 -31.65 11.59 40.06
C GLN A 282 -30.93 11.54 38.70
N LEU A 283 -31.67 11.33 37.61
CA LEU A 283 -31.20 11.52 36.24
C LEU A 283 -31.53 12.94 35.77
N CYS A 284 -32.77 13.41 35.94
CA CYS A 284 -33.19 14.76 35.59
C CYS A 284 -32.30 15.82 36.25
N MET A 285 -32.01 15.70 37.55
CA MET A 285 -31.12 16.64 38.26
C MET A 285 -29.70 16.67 37.67
N GLY A 286 -29.11 15.51 37.37
CA GLY A 286 -27.73 15.44 36.89
C GLY A 286 -27.56 15.85 35.43
N ASN A 287 -28.49 15.44 34.56
CA ASN A 287 -28.51 15.92 33.17
C ASN A 287 -28.74 17.44 33.13
N HIS A 288 -29.63 17.98 33.98
CA HIS A 288 -29.82 19.43 34.09
C HIS A 288 -28.59 20.18 34.62
N GLU A 289 -27.86 19.60 35.58
CA GLU A 289 -26.59 20.16 36.09
C GLU A 289 -25.51 20.23 34.98
N LEU A 290 -25.38 19.16 34.17
CA LEU A 290 -24.47 19.12 33.02
C LEU A 290 -24.89 20.06 31.88
N TYR A 291 -26.18 20.09 31.54
CA TYR A 291 -26.79 21.03 30.59
C TYR A 291 -26.49 22.49 30.97
N MET A 292 -26.58 22.81 32.27
CA MET A 292 -26.26 24.12 32.85
C MET A 292 -24.75 24.37 33.04
N ARG A 293 -23.90 23.36 32.87
CA ARG A 293 -22.44 23.50 32.84
C ARG A 293 -21.94 23.81 31.43
N ARG A 294 -22.46 23.13 30.40
CA ARG A 294 -22.14 23.35 28.97
C ARG A 294 -22.45 24.77 28.50
N ARG A 295 -23.51 25.38 29.04
CA ARG A 295 -23.96 26.75 28.72
C ARG A 295 -23.21 27.83 29.54
N LYS A 296 -21.98 27.52 29.96
CA LYS A 296 -21.03 28.41 30.64
C LYS A 296 -19.63 28.15 30.06
N PRO A 297 -18.71 29.13 30.07
CA PRO A 297 -17.33 28.91 29.66
C PRO A 297 -16.68 27.75 30.44
N ASP A 298 -15.88 26.94 29.75
CA ASP A 298 -15.13 25.83 30.34
C ASP A 298 -14.30 26.30 31.55
N SER A 299 -14.25 25.49 32.61
CA SER A 299 -13.38 25.78 33.76
C SER A 299 -11.90 25.67 33.37
N ILE A 300 -11.02 26.34 34.10
CA ILE A 300 -9.56 26.33 33.85
C ILE A 300 -9.01 24.89 33.76
N GLU A 301 -9.52 23.98 34.60
CA GLU A 301 -9.19 22.54 34.58
C GLU A 301 -9.63 21.86 33.26
N VAL A 302 -10.84 22.13 32.78
CA VAL A 302 -11.33 21.59 31.49
C VAL A 302 -10.57 22.18 30.31
N GLN A 303 -10.25 23.47 30.35
CA GLN A 303 -9.42 24.13 29.33
C GLN A 303 -8.01 23.52 29.28
N GLN A 304 -7.37 23.31 30.44
CA GLN A 304 -6.08 22.64 30.54
C GLN A 304 -6.13 21.19 30.02
N MET A 305 -7.21 20.45 30.32
CA MET A 305 -7.41 19.11 29.77
C MET A 305 -7.58 19.11 28.25
N LYS A 306 -8.39 20.04 27.68
CA LYS A 306 -8.57 20.17 26.23
C LYS A 306 -7.26 20.55 25.52
N THR A 307 -6.46 21.46 26.09
CA THR A 307 -5.13 21.81 25.55
C THR A 307 -4.18 20.61 25.61
N GLN A 308 -4.08 19.92 26.76
CA GLN A 308 -3.25 18.71 26.90
C GLN A 308 -3.63 17.63 25.87
N ALA A 309 -4.91 17.31 25.74
CA ALA A 309 -5.37 16.28 24.80
C ALA A 309 -5.08 16.67 23.33
N LYS A 310 -5.21 17.97 22.99
CA LYS A 310 -4.87 18.48 21.66
C LYS A 310 -3.38 18.42 21.36
N GLU A 311 -2.53 18.74 22.34
CA GLU A 311 -1.06 18.61 22.21
C GLU A 311 -0.64 17.15 22.03
N GLU A 312 -1.16 16.24 22.87
CA GLU A 312 -0.90 14.79 22.75
C GLU A 312 -1.38 14.22 21.40
N LYS A 313 -2.57 14.62 20.91
CA LYS A 313 -3.08 14.19 19.60
C LYS A 313 -2.24 14.71 18.45
N ASN A 314 -1.86 15.99 18.46
CA ASN A 314 -0.98 16.58 17.44
C ASN A 314 0.40 15.91 17.41
N GLN A 315 0.95 15.57 18.57
CA GLN A 315 2.21 14.83 18.67
C GLN A 315 2.09 13.45 18.01
N ARG A 316 1.08 12.64 18.38
CA ARG A 316 0.87 11.30 17.79
C ARG A 316 0.64 11.33 16.28
N GLN A 317 -0.09 12.34 15.78
CA GLN A 317 -0.27 12.53 14.34
C GLN A 317 1.06 12.88 13.63
N THR A 318 1.90 13.72 14.25
CA THR A 318 3.24 14.06 13.72
C THR A 318 4.16 12.83 13.71
N GLU A 319 4.13 12.02 14.77
CA GLU A 319 4.89 10.77 14.87
C GLU A 319 4.42 9.73 13.84
N LYS A 320 3.10 9.54 13.64
CA LYS A 320 2.56 8.67 12.57
C LYS A 320 3.00 9.16 11.19
N ALA A 321 2.91 10.46 10.91
CA ALA A 321 3.34 11.04 9.63
C ALA A 321 4.86 10.86 9.38
N HIS A 322 5.70 10.92 10.42
CA HIS A 322 7.12 10.61 10.31
C HIS A 322 7.36 9.14 9.94
N LEU A 323 6.74 8.21 10.68
CA LEU A 323 6.86 6.77 10.46
C LEU A 323 6.34 6.35 9.07
N GLU A 324 5.26 6.95 8.59
CA GLU A 324 4.70 6.69 7.26
C GLU A 324 5.63 7.21 6.15
N ASN A 325 6.24 8.39 6.34
CA ASN A 325 7.25 8.94 5.43
C ASN A 325 8.52 8.06 5.39
N GLU A 326 8.98 7.55 6.54
CA GLU A 326 10.05 6.55 6.60
C GLU A 326 9.67 5.24 5.89
N LYS A 327 8.46 4.72 6.09
CA LYS A 327 7.98 3.52 5.40
C LYS A 327 8.00 3.72 3.88
N LYS A 328 7.42 4.82 3.39
CA LYS A 328 7.40 5.18 1.96
C LYS A 328 8.81 5.33 1.38
N LYS A 329 9.77 5.89 2.12
CA LYS A 329 11.19 5.97 1.72
C LYS A 329 11.86 4.60 1.64
N ARG A 330 11.61 3.70 2.61
CA ARG A 330 12.15 2.33 2.59
C ARG A 330 11.59 1.53 1.41
N GLU A 331 10.28 1.58 1.18
CA GLU A 331 9.64 0.93 0.03
C GLU A 331 10.16 1.47 -1.32
N ALA A 332 10.41 2.78 -1.43
CA ALA A 332 11.00 3.37 -2.64
C ALA A 332 12.43 2.85 -2.89
N MET A 333 13.28 2.85 -1.86
CA MET A 333 14.65 2.34 -1.92
C MET A 333 14.70 0.82 -2.23
N GLU A 334 13.72 0.06 -1.75
CA GLU A 334 13.60 -1.37 -2.05
C GLU A 334 13.24 -1.62 -3.52
N ARG A 335 12.26 -0.90 -4.07
CA ARG A 335 11.89 -0.97 -5.50
C ARG A 335 13.05 -0.52 -6.41
N GLU A 336 13.78 0.53 -6.02
CA GLU A 336 14.97 1.00 -6.74
C GLU A 336 16.08 -0.06 -6.74
N LYS A 337 16.34 -0.69 -5.59
CA LYS A 337 17.29 -1.81 -5.46
C LYS A 337 16.87 -3.01 -6.32
N GLU A 338 15.58 -3.37 -6.35
CA GLU A 338 15.06 -4.42 -7.25
C GLU A 338 15.23 -4.07 -8.72
N GLN A 339 15.12 -2.80 -9.10
CA GLN A 339 15.38 -2.35 -10.47
C GLN A 339 16.87 -2.45 -10.80
N ILE A 340 17.75 -1.92 -9.95
CA ILE A 340 19.22 -1.98 -10.12
C ILE A 340 19.71 -3.43 -10.22
N GLU A 341 19.17 -4.36 -9.41
CA GLU A 341 19.55 -5.78 -9.47
C GLU A 341 19.09 -6.45 -10.79
N ARG A 342 17.93 -6.07 -11.33
CA ARG A 342 17.48 -6.51 -12.67
C ARG A 342 18.37 -5.95 -13.78
N GLU A 343 18.67 -4.65 -13.76
CA GLU A 343 19.55 -4.01 -14.74
C GLU A 343 20.98 -4.60 -14.69
N LYS A 344 21.47 -4.93 -13.50
CA LYS A 344 22.74 -5.66 -13.27
C LYS A 344 22.74 -7.06 -13.86
N GLN A 345 21.66 -7.83 -13.72
CA GLN A 345 21.53 -9.15 -14.36
C GLN A 345 21.53 -9.04 -15.89
N ASP A 346 20.85 -8.03 -16.43
CA ASP A 346 20.77 -7.76 -17.87
C ASP A 346 22.13 -7.32 -18.45
N LEU A 347 22.88 -6.48 -17.72
CA LEU A 347 24.26 -6.09 -18.04
C LEU A 347 25.23 -7.27 -17.96
N MET A 348 25.11 -8.13 -16.94
CA MET A 348 25.93 -9.34 -16.81
C MET A 348 25.70 -10.32 -17.97
N MET A 349 24.45 -10.50 -18.38
CA MET A 349 24.08 -11.30 -19.56
C MET A 349 24.65 -10.71 -20.86
N LYS A 350 24.63 -9.38 -21.03
CA LYS A 350 25.26 -8.69 -22.17
C LYS A 350 26.79 -8.87 -22.17
N LEU A 351 27.45 -8.74 -21.02
CA LEU A 351 28.89 -8.95 -20.88
C LEU A 351 29.30 -10.39 -21.25
N TYR A 352 28.56 -11.40 -20.78
CA TYR A 352 28.80 -12.80 -21.15
C TYR A 352 28.67 -13.03 -22.67
N GLN A 353 27.66 -12.42 -23.33
CA GLN A 353 27.53 -12.48 -24.79
C GLN A 353 28.67 -11.77 -25.54
N PHE A 354 29.26 -10.72 -24.97
CA PHE A 354 30.46 -10.09 -25.55
C PHE A 354 31.70 -10.97 -25.34
N GLU A 355 31.88 -11.56 -24.16
CA GLU A 355 33.01 -12.45 -23.86
C GLU A 355 33.03 -13.68 -24.78
N GLU A 356 31.89 -14.33 -25.01
CA GLU A 356 31.73 -15.42 -25.99
C GLU A 356 32.12 -14.98 -27.41
N LYS A 357 31.65 -13.80 -27.86
CA LYS A 357 31.98 -13.26 -29.19
C LYS A 357 33.48 -12.96 -29.32
N THR A 358 34.10 -12.39 -28.28
CA THR A 358 35.54 -12.09 -28.27
C THR A 358 36.36 -13.37 -28.30
N LYS A 359 36.09 -14.35 -27.42
CA LYS A 359 36.79 -15.65 -27.42
C LYS A 359 36.66 -16.37 -28.77
N LYS A 360 35.49 -16.30 -29.40
CA LYS A 360 35.30 -16.84 -30.75
C LYS A 360 36.16 -16.10 -31.78
N ALA A 361 36.15 -14.77 -31.78
CA ALA A 361 36.95 -13.97 -32.70
C ALA A 361 38.47 -14.18 -32.51
N GLU A 362 38.93 -14.31 -31.27
CA GLU A 362 40.32 -14.67 -30.93
C GLU A 362 40.70 -16.05 -31.48
N LYS A 363 39.83 -17.06 -31.31
CA LYS A 363 40.05 -18.40 -31.87
C LYS A 363 40.05 -18.40 -33.41
N ASP A 364 39.07 -17.73 -34.02
CA ASP A 364 38.96 -17.63 -35.48
C ASP A 364 40.19 -16.90 -36.07
N LEU A 365 40.72 -15.88 -35.38
CA LEU A 365 41.97 -15.19 -35.72
C LEU A 365 43.20 -16.09 -35.53
N GLN A 366 43.27 -16.86 -34.45
CA GLN A 366 44.37 -17.81 -34.20
C GLN A 366 44.41 -18.93 -35.25
N GLU A 367 43.25 -19.42 -35.68
CA GLU A 367 43.15 -20.35 -36.82
C GLU A 367 43.60 -19.71 -38.13
N GLN A 368 43.25 -18.44 -38.41
CA GLN A 368 43.74 -17.74 -39.60
C GLN A 368 45.26 -17.54 -39.57
N LEU A 369 45.85 -17.18 -38.43
CA LEU A 369 47.30 -17.06 -38.26
C LEU A 369 48.02 -18.40 -38.51
N GLN A 370 47.48 -19.51 -37.99
CA GLN A 370 48.03 -20.84 -38.27
C GLN A 370 47.94 -21.22 -39.76
N ARG A 371 46.80 -20.95 -40.41
CA ARG A 371 46.63 -21.20 -41.85
C ARG A 371 47.58 -20.35 -42.70
N ALA A 372 47.76 -19.07 -42.35
CA ALA A 372 48.71 -18.18 -43.03
C ALA A 372 50.17 -18.66 -42.87
N MET A 373 50.56 -19.10 -41.68
CA MET A 373 51.90 -19.64 -41.43
C MET A 373 52.15 -20.95 -42.22
N MET A 374 51.15 -21.83 -42.30
CA MET A 374 51.22 -23.06 -43.10
C MET A 374 51.35 -22.74 -44.60
N LEU A 375 50.54 -21.80 -45.11
CA LEU A 375 50.60 -21.36 -46.51
C LEU A 375 51.95 -20.72 -46.86
N GLU A 376 52.53 -19.92 -45.96
CA GLU A 376 53.88 -19.36 -46.17
C GLU A 376 54.96 -20.46 -46.16
N GLN A 377 54.82 -21.47 -45.31
CA GLN A 377 55.74 -22.62 -45.27
C GLN A 377 55.57 -23.54 -46.50
N GLU A 378 54.41 -23.58 -47.14
CA GLU A 378 54.20 -24.23 -48.44
C GLU A 378 54.73 -23.39 -49.59
N ARG A 379 54.45 -22.08 -49.61
CA ARG A 379 54.97 -21.10 -50.58
C ARG A 379 56.49 -21.16 -50.64
N ARG A 380 57.16 -21.13 -49.49
CA ARG A 380 58.62 -21.24 -49.37
C ARG A 380 59.15 -22.58 -49.89
N ARG A 381 58.49 -23.71 -49.60
CA ARG A 381 58.90 -25.02 -50.11
C ARG A 381 58.74 -25.12 -51.63
N ALA A 382 57.70 -24.50 -52.19
CA ALA A 382 57.51 -24.39 -53.64
C ALA A 382 58.56 -23.47 -54.29
N GLU A 383 58.98 -22.39 -53.63
CA GLU A 383 60.12 -21.56 -54.09
C GLU A 383 61.45 -22.31 -54.06
N GLU A 384 61.75 -23.01 -52.96
CA GLU A 384 62.97 -23.82 -52.82
C GLU A 384 63.01 -24.97 -53.85
N GLU A 385 61.87 -25.59 -54.17
CA GLU A 385 61.75 -26.59 -55.23
C GLU A 385 61.82 -25.99 -56.65
N ALA A 386 61.21 -24.83 -56.90
CA ALA A 386 61.31 -24.16 -58.19
C ALA A 386 62.75 -23.72 -58.52
N VAL A 387 63.49 -23.24 -57.51
CA VAL A 387 64.92 -22.92 -57.65
C VAL A 387 65.74 -24.17 -57.95
N ARG A 388 65.45 -25.31 -57.30
CA ARG A 388 66.09 -26.61 -57.61
C ARG A 388 65.83 -27.03 -59.07
N LEU A 389 64.57 -26.99 -59.50
CA LEU A 389 64.16 -27.40 -60.85
C LEU A 389 64.75 -26.49 -61.95
N GLU A 390 64.89 -25.19 -61.70
CA GLU A 390 65.55 -24.28 -62.63
C GLU A 390 67.07 -24.51 -62.69
N ALA A 391 67.72 -24.85 -61.57
CA ALA A 391 69.12 -25.26 -61.57
C ALA A 391 69.34 -26.59 -62.32
N ASP A 392 68.47 -27.59 -62.10
CA ASP A 392 68.46 -28.85 -62.85
C ASP A 392 68.26 -28.60 -64.37
N ARG A 393 67.36 -27.66 -64.73
CA ARG A 393 67.13 -27.25 -66.13
C ARG A 393 68.36 -26.59 -66.76
N GLN A 394 69.06 -25.73 -66.02
CA GLN A 394 70.30 -25.08 -66.50
C GLN A 394 71.43 -26.09 -66.67
N ALA A 395 71.60 -27.03 -65.73
CA ALA A 395 72.56 -28.13 -65.87
C ALA A 395 72.27 -29.01 -67.09
N ALA A 396 71.00 -29.34 -67.35
CA ALA A 396 70.58 -30.09 -68.53
C ALA A 396 70.82 -29.33 -69.85
N LEU A 397 70.67 -28.00 -69.87
CA LEU A 397 70.99 -27.17 -71.04
C LEU A 397 72.49 -27.16 -71.33
N LEU A 398 73.35 -26.98 -70.31
CA LEU A 398 74.80 -27.02 -70.46
C LEU A 398 75.29 -28.40 -70.93
N ALA A 399 74.73 -29.49 -70.39
CA ALA A 399 75.04 -30.84 -70.83
C ALA A 399 74.64 -31.09 -72.29
N LYS A 400 73.49 -30.55 -72.73
CA LYS A 400 73.06 -30.60 -74.14
C LYS A 400 74.00 -29.80 -75.06
N GLU A 401 74.46 -28.63 -74.63
CA GLU A 401 75.36 -27.78 -75.40
C GLU A 401 76.74 -28.42 -75.58
N GLU A 402 77.31 -29.01 -74.52
CA GLU A 402 78.58 -29.75 -74.62
C GLU A 402 78.46 -31.01 -75.50
N LEU A 403 77.34 -31.75 -75.43
CA LEU A 403 77.07 -32.86 -76.35
C LEU A 403 76.97 -32.40 -77.82
N ALA A 404 76.34 -31.25 -78.08
CA ALA A 404 76.29 -30.67 -79.42
C ALA A 404 77.69 -30.28 -79.92
N ARG A 405 78.51 -29.65 -79.06
CA ARG A 405 79.91 -29.30 -79.34
C ARG A 405 80.78 -30.53 -79.60
N GLN A 406 80.54 -31.64 -78.89
CA GLN A 406 81.23 -32.92 -79.15
C GLN A 406 80.82 -33.53 -80.50
N SER A 407 79.52 -33.47 -80.85
CA SER A 407 79.01 -33.89 -82.16
C SER A 407 79.60 -33.06 -83.31
N GLU A 408 79.72 -31.74 -83.16
CA GLU A 408 80.32 -30.85 -84.17
C GLU A 408 81.81 -31.18 -84.39
N ASN A 409 82.57 -31.43 -83.32
CA ASN A 409 83.96 -31.84 -83.42
C ASN A 409 84.13 -33.23 -84.07
N GLN A 410 83.22 -34.18 -83.79
CA GLN A 410 83.18 -35.46 -84.49
C GLN A 410 82.93 -35.27 -86.00
N GLN A 411 81.95 -34.43 -86.36
CA GLN A 411 81.62 -34.14 -87.76
C GLN A 411 82.81 -33.51 -88.49
N ARG A 412 83.47 -32.50 -87.92
CA ARG A 412 84.69 -31.89 -88.49
C ARG A 412 85.81 -32.92 -88.69
N THR A 413 85.99 -33.84 -87.75
CA THR A 413 86.98 -34.92 -87.86
C THR A 413 86.65 -35.87 -89.03
N GLN A 414 85.36 -36.09 -89.30
CA GLN A 414 84.87 -36.91 -90.40
C GLN A 414 85.01 -36.19 -91.76
N GLU A 415 84.78 -34.87 -91.80
CA GLU A 415 85.02 -34.00 -92.95
C GLU A 415 86.52 -33.93 -93.32
N GLN A 416 87.40 -33.81 -92.31
CA GLN A 416 88.86 -33.86 -92.47
C GLN A 416 89.31 -35.16 -93.16
N LEU A 417 88.77 -36.30 -92.72
CA LEU A 417 89.09 -37.63 -93.26
C LEU A 417 88.60 -37.82 -94.71
N ALA A 418 87.53 -37.11 -95.11
CA ALA A 418 87.05 -37.10 -96.49
C ALA A 418 87.95 -36.27 -97.42
N ALA A 419 88.48 -35.13 -96.93
CA ALA A 419 89.43 -34.30 -97.68
C ALA A 419 90.77 -35.03 -97.96
N ASP A 420 91.28 -35.77 -96.97
CA ASP A 420 92.49 -36.60 -97.15
C ASP A 420 92.27 -37.68 -98.25
N LEU A 421 91.10 -38.33 -98.26
CA LEU A 421 90.72 -39.29 -99.30
C LEU A 421 90.62 -38.64 -100.70
N GLU A 422 90.13 -37.40 -100.77
CA GLU A 422 90.09 -36.63 -102.02
C GLU A 422 91.50 -36.28 -102.53
N GLU A 423 92.45 -35.91 -101.65
CA GLU A 423 93.85 -35.68 -102.05
C GLU A 423 94.48 -36.95 -102.63
N TYR A 424 94.36 -38.10 -101.94
CA TYR A 424 94.90 -39.37 -102.46
C TYR A 424 94.28 -39.77 -103.80
N THR A 425 92.98 -39.52 -104.00
CA THR A 425 92.27 -39.80 -105.25
C THR A 425 92.77 -38.89 -106.39
N ALA A 426 92.91 -37.59 -106.14
CA ALA A 426 93.48 -36.65 -107.09
C ALA A 426 94.95 -36.99 -107.46
N ARG A 427 95.72 -37.48 -106.49
CA ARG A 427 97.13 -37.85 -106.65
C ARG A 427 97.31 -39.11 -107.51
N ILE A 428 96.39 -40.07 -107.43
CA ILE A 428 96.30 -41.21 -108.37
C ILE A 428 95.96 -40.71 -109.77
N ALA A 429 94.92 -39.87 -109.90
CA ALA A 429 94.50 -39.32 -111.19
C ALA A 429 95.62 -38.53 -111.89
N MET A 430 96.43 -37.76 -111.16
CA MET A 430 97.60 -37.07 -111.74
C MET A 430 98.67 -38.02 -112.29
N LEU A 431 98.87 -39.20 -111.69
CA LEU A 431 99.85 -40.19 -112.17
C LEU A 431 99.35 -40.92 -113.42
N GLU A 432 98.06 -41.24 -113.47
CA GLU A 432 97.43 -41.79 -114.68
C GLU A 432 97.38 -40.76 -115.81
N GLU A 433 97.02 -39.50 -115.52
CA GLU A 433 97.07 -38.37 -116.45
C GLU A 433 98.50 -38.12 -116.95
N ALA A 434 99.54 -38.25 -116.12
CA ALA A 434 100.93 -38.10 -116.53
C ALA A 434 101.39 -39.24 -117.46
N LYS A 435 100.95 -40.49 -117.20
CA LYS A 435 101.18 -41.63 -118.11
C LYS A 435 100.44 -41.42 -119.42
N ARG A 436 99.14 -41.10 -119.37
CA ARG A 436 98.30 -40.86 -120.55
C ARG A 436 98.88 -39.70 -121.37
N ARG A 437 99.35 -38.61 -120.74
CA ARG A 437 100.01 -37.49 -121.44
C ARG A 437 101.32 -37.86 -122.12
N LYS A 438 102.05 -38.89 -121.69
CA LYS A 438 103.23 -39.38 -122.46
C LYS A 438 102.84 -40.25 -123.65
N GLU A 439 101.75 -41.00 -123.54
CA GLU A 439 101.14 -41.75 -124.65
C GLU A 439 100.41 -40.81 -125.64
N GLU A 440 99.87 -39.69 -125.15
CA GLU A 440 99.22 -38.61 -125.91
C GLU A 440 100.23 -37.63 -126.50
N GLU A 441 101.36 -37.29 -125.86
CA GLU A 441 102.42 -36.52 -126.55
C GLU A 441 102.95 -37.27 -127.78
N ALA A 442 102.98 -38.61 -127.75
CA ALA A 442 103.33 -39.43 -128.90
C ALA A 442 102.27 -39.43 -130.03
N THR A 443 101.02 -39.02 -129.77
CA THR A 443 99.89 -39.13 -130.71
C THR A 443 99.09 -37.83 -130.96
N ALA A 444 99.30 -36.78 -130.17
CA ALA A 444 98.62 -35.49 -130.26
C ALA A 444 99.47 -34.45 -131.01
N TRP A 445 100.81 -34.49 -130.89
CA TRP A 445 101.71 -33.84 -131.85
C TRP A 445 101.46 -34.32 -133.29
N GLN A 446 100.91 -35.53 -133.44
CA GLN A 446 100.54 -36.12 -134.72
C GLN A 446 99.17 -35.63 -135.25
N ASN A 447 98.34 -34.95 -134.44
CA ASN A 447 96.92 -34.71 -134.78
C ASN A 447 96.35 -33.31 -134.47
N LYS A 448 96.73 -32.61 -133.40
CA LYS A 448 95.90 -31.48 -132.87
C LYS A 448 96.45 -30.05 -132.94
N ALA A 449 97.29 -29.79 -133.95
CA ALA A 449 97.36 -28.46 -134.57
C ALA A 449 96.25 -28.24 -135.62
N GLN A 450 95.43 -29.25 -135.91
CA GLN A 450 94.41 -29.28 -136.96
C GLN A 450 93.18 -28.40 -136.70
N GLU A 451 92.91 -27.99 -135.44
CA GLU A 451 91.55 -27.61 -135.03
C GLU A 451 91.48 -26.64 -133.82
N VAL A 452 92.18 -25.50 -133.87
CA VAL A 452 91.86 -24.34 -133.00
C VAL A 452 90.88 -23.45 -133.74
N GLN A 453 89.65 -23.95 -133.86
CA GLN A 453 88.52 -23.29 -134.52
C GLN A 453 87.31 -23.39 -133.59
N ASN A 454 86.65 -22.26 -133.30
CA ASN A 454 85.54 -22.05 -132.34
C ASN A 454 86.01 -22.08 -130.84
N ASP A 455 85.83 -21.11 -129.92
CA ASP A 455 84.85 -20.00 -129.65
C ASP A 455 83.41 -20.49 -129.26
N LEU A 456 82.58 -19.94 -128.32
CA LEU A 456 82.58 -18.80 -127.32
C LEU A 456 81.25 -18.81 -126.39
N VAL A 457 80.98 -17.90 -125.38
CA VAL A 457 79.62 -17.31 -124.87
C VAL A 457 78.84 -17.59 -123.45
N LYS A 458 78.76 -16.63 -122.43
CA LYS A 458 77.68 -15.81 -121.54
C LYS A 458 76.65 -16.19 -120.28
N THR A 459 76.14 -15.21 -119.33
CA THR A 459 75.06 -15.15 -118.11
C THR A 459 74.55 -13.77 -117.25
N LYS A 460 73.45 -13.62 -116.30
CA LYS A 460 73.10 -12.66 -115.01
C LYS A 460 71.60 -12.13 -114.41
N GLU A 461 71.37 -11.47 -113.13
CA GLU A 461 70.30 -10.41 -112.45
C GLU A 461 69.27 -10.48 -111.11
N GLU A 462 68.76 -9.37 -110.32
CA GLU A 462 67.89 -9.19 -108.94
C GLU A 462 67.05 -7.79 -108.53
N LEU A 463 66.32 -7.22 -107.41
CA LEU A 463 65.47 -7.35 -106.03
C LEU A 463 64.71 -6.02 -105.27
N HIS A 464 63.81 -5.97 -104.14
CA HIS A 464 63.05 -4.74 -103.36
C HIS A 464 62.15 -4.77 -101.92
N MET A 465 61.63 -3.66 -101.15
CA MET A 465 60.79 -3.50 -99.75
C MET A 465 60.00 -2.08 -99.29
N VAL A 466 59.29 -1.53 -98.14
CA VAL A 466 58.35 -1.68 -96.82
C VAL A 466 58.05 -0.30 -95.87
N MET A 467 57.21 0.21 -94.79
CA MET A 467 55.93 0.17 -93.78
C MET A 467 55.44 1.51 -92.85
N THR A 468 54.41 1.61 -91.85
CA THR A 468 53.87 2.87 -90.96
C THR A 468 52.84 2.82 -89.63
N VAL A 469 52.45 3.88 -88.72
CA VAL A 469 51.56 3.96 -87.36
C VAL A 469 50.83 5.32 -86.66
N PRO A 470 49.97 5.39 -85.51
CA PRO A 470 49.05 6.54 -84.86
C PRO A 470 48.76 6.90 -83.23
N PRO A 471 47.83 7.86 -82.67
CA PRO A 471 47.66 8.54 -81.22
C PRO A 471 46.25 8.88 -80.35
N PRO A 472 46.14 9.62 -79.10
CA PRO A 472 44.99 9.68 -77.98
C PRO A 472 44.31 11.03 -77.18
N PRO A 473 43.93 11.28 -75.80
CA PRO A 473 42.58 11.84 -75.13
C PRO A 473 42.26 13.12 -74.04
N PRO A 474 41.73 13.15 -72.69
CA PRO A 474 40.51 13.95 -72.04
C PRO A 474 40.43 14.95 -70.65
N PRO A 475 39.49 15.03 -69.55
CA PRO A 475 38.69 16.27 -68.91
C PRO A 475 38.55 16.84 -67.31
N PRO A 476 37.41 17.07 -66.44
CA PRO A 476 37.02 18.18 -65.35
C PRO A 476 36.61 17.84 -63.77
N PRO A 477 35.85 18.49 -62.70
CA PRO A 477 34.98 19.74 -62.24
C PRO A 477 34.95 20.36 -60.66
N SER A 478 33.90 21.05 -59.98
CA SER A 478 33.83 21.71 -58.50
C SER A 478 32.46 22.30 -57.74
N TYR A 479 32.33 22.75 -56.38
CA TYR A 479 31.11 23.37 -55.54
C TYR A 479 31.21 24.02 -54.00
N ASN A 480 30.17 24.67 -53.26
CA ASN A 480 29.81 24.80 -51.69
C ASN A 480 29.14 26.13 -50.90
N HIS A 481 28.44 26.13 -49.65
CA HIS A 481 28.20 27.17 -48.44
C HIS A 481 26.85 27.33 -47.47
N LEU A 482 26.70 28.21 -46.37
CA LEU A 482 25.70 28.27 -45.13
C LEU A 482 25.44 29.64 -44.20
N GLU A 483 24.57 29.77 -43.07
CA GLU A 483 24.55 30.62 -41.71
C GLU A 483 23.25 31.41 -41.02
N ASP A 484 22.97 31.64 -39.62
CA ASP A 484 21.81 32.44 -38.85
C ASP A 484 21.74 32.72 -37.19
N TYR A 485 20.83 33.57 -36.46
CA TYR A 485 20.51 33.81 -34.89
C TYR A 485 19.39 34.93 -34.35
N SER A 486 18.88 35.43 -33.10
CA SER A 486 18.72 35.36 -31.50
C SER A 486 17.67 36.47 -30.80
N ASP A 487 17.18 36.85 -29.50
CA ASP A 487 16.90 36.49 -27.97
C ASP A 487 16.05 37.52 -26.94
N ASN A 488 15.61 37.21 -25.63
CA ASN A 488 15.22 37.97 -24.26
C ASN A 488 13.75 38.57 -23.74
N GLU A 489 13.21 39.10 -22.51
CA GLU A 489 13.39 39.40 -20.96
C GLU A 489 12.12 39.92 -19.98
N GLU A 490 12.18 40.16 -18.57
CA GLU A 490 11.39 40.97 -17.43
C GLU A 490 9.96 40.65 -16.64
N ASN A 491 9.29 41.19 -15.50
CA ASN A 491 9.49 41.76 -14.03
C ASN A 491 8.21 42.18 -13.01
N SER A 492 8.34 42.43 -11.62
CA SER A 492 7.67 43.13 -10.37
C SER A 492 6.24 42.99 -9.55
N SER A 493 6.24 42.45 -8.28
CA SER A 493 5.66 42.86 -6.90
C SER A 493 4.16 42.92 -6.32
N ASN A 494 3.77 41.94 -5.45
CA ASN A 494 3.15 41.94 -4.05
C ASN A 494 1.75 42.45 -3.51
N HIS A 495 1.12 41.59 -2.64
CA HIS A 495 0.39 41.82 -1.33
C HIS A 495 -1.02 42.51 -1.25
N SER A 496 -1.94 42.29 -0.26
CA SER A 496 -2.16 41.28 0.82
C SER A 496 -3.59 41.41 1.49
N ALA A 497 -4.00 40.44 2.33
CA ALA A 497 -4.98 40.45 3.48
C ALA A 497 -6.34 41.19 3.37
N GLU A 498 -7.51 40.52 3.45
CA GLU A 498 -8.26 40.08 4.68
C GLU A 498 -8.91 41.16 5.57
N LEU A 499 -10.17 40.95 5.97
CA LEU A 499 -10.53 40.81 7.40
C LEU A 499 -11.92 40.15 7.63
N GLN A 500 -12.20 39.79 8.89
CA GLN A 500 -13.42 39.14 9.39
C GLN A 500 -14.25 40.09 10.29
N THR A 501 -15.47 39.70 10.67
CA THR A 501 -16.23 40.33 11.77
C THR A 501 -16.92 39.29 12.64
N MET A 502 -16.87 39.50 13.97
CA MET A 502 -17.46 38.62 15.00
C MET A 502 -18.68 39.27 15.65
N GLY A 503 -19.63 38.45 16.11
CA GLY A 503 -20.75 38.86 16.95
C GLY A 503 -21.28 37.70 17.78
N PHE A 504 -21.63 37.94 19.04
CA PHE A 504 -22.16 36.90 19.94
C PHE A 504 -23.68 37.05 20.12
N SER A 505 -24.42 35.98 19.84
CA SER A 505 -25.83 35.80 20.19
C SER A 505 -26.13 34.31 20.21
N ASP A 506 -25.65 33.62 21.24
CA ASP A 506 -25.64 32.16 21.30
C ASP A 506 -26.67 31.60 22.28
N HIS A 507 -27.84 31.25 21.74
CA HIS A 507 -28.82 30.34 22.33
C HIS A 507 -29.31 29.29 21.30
N SER A 508 -28.68 29.20 20.11
CA SER A 508 -29.22 28.46 18.95
C SER A 508 -28.61 27.07 18.71
N LEU A 509 -27.56 26.67 19.45
CA LEU A 509 -26.84 25.40 19.25
C LEU A 509 -27.70 24.12 19.30
N GLU A 510 -28.87 24.14 19.94
CA GLU A 510 -29.83 23.02 19.88
C GLU A 510 -30.70 23.02 18.62
N GLU A 511 -31.00 24.18 18.05
CA GLU A 511 -31.85 24.34 16.87
C GLU A 511 -31.06 24.14 15.56
N GLU A 512 -29.75 24.42 15.57
CA GLU A 512 -28.86 24.24 14.42
C GLU A 512 -28.27 22.81 14.31
N ARG A 513 -28.63 21.89 15.21
CA ARG A 513 -28.06 20.53 15.22
C ARG A 513 -28.41 19.70 13.99
N LEU A 514 -27.37 19.17 13.36
CA LEU A 514 -27.44 18.22 12.25
C LEU A 514 -26.78 16.90 12.64
N THR A 515 -27.27 15.82 12.04
CA THR A 515 -26.66 14.48 12.17
C THR A 515 -25.27 14.45 11.52
N GLU A 516 -24.41 13.52 11.94
CA GLU A 516 -23.15 13.21 11.25
C GLU A 516 -23.43 12.82 9.78
N VAL A 517 -24.56 12.15 9.52
CA VAL A 517 -25.03 11.77 8.17
C VAL A 517 -25.38 12.98 7.29
N GLU A 518 -25.69 14.13 7.88
CA GLU A 518 -25.89 15.41 7.17
C GLU A 518 -24.61 16.25 7.10
N LYS A 519 -23.80 16.25 8.17
CA LYS A 519 -22.51 16.96 8.24
C LYS A 519 -21.44 16.37 7.31
N ASN A 520 -21.46 15.04 7.13
CA ASN A 520 -20.33 14.29 6.57
C ASN A 520 -20.75 13.53 5.30
N GLU A 521 -20.43 14.10 4.14
CA GLU A 521 -20.69 13.48 2.84
C GLU A 521 -20.14 12.05 2.70
N ARG A 522 -19.03 11.72 3.39
CA ARG A 522 -18.45 10.37 3.33
C ARG A 522 -19.38 9.37 3.99
N VAL A 523 -19.74 9.61 5.26
CA VAL A 523 -20.66 8.75 6.04
C VAL A 523 -22.00 8.62 5.30
N GLN A 524 -22.51 9.70 4.72
CA GLN A 524 -23.75 9.66 3.94
C GLN A 524 -23.66 8.75 2.70
N LYS A 525 -22.52 8.75 1.98
CA LYS A 525 -22.29 7.88 0.81
C LYS A 525 -22.09 6.42 1.24
N GLN A 526 -21.39 6.18 2.34
CA GLN A 526 -21.18 4.85 2.92
C GLN A 526 -22.50 4.19 3.35
N LEU A 527 -23.36 4.92 4.09
CA LEU A 527 -24.68 4.40 4.47
C LEU A 527 -25.57 4.12 3.26
N LYS A 528 -25.60 5.02 2.26
CA LYS A 528 -26.38 4.80 1.02
C LYS A 528 -25.92 3.57 0.23
N ALA A 529 -24.61 3.30 0.19
CA ALA A 529 -24.07 2.07 -0.40
C ALA A 529 -24.52 0.83 0.38
N LEU A 530 -24.36 0.85 1.72
CA LEU A 530 -24.79 -0.23 2.61
C LEU A 530 -26.28 -0.55 2.52
N THR A 531 -27.17 0.46 2.48
CA THR A 531 -28.61 0.24 2.27
C THR A 531 -28.86 -0.52 0.95
N SER A 532 -28.12 -0.18 -0.12
CA SER A 532 -28.23 -0.85 -1.43
C SER A 532 -27.61 -2.26 -1.46
N GLU A 533 -26.54 -2.51 -0.72
CA GLU A 533 -25.88 -3.81 -0.61
C GLU A 533 -26.72 -4.81 0.21
N LEU A 534 -27.35 -4.34 1.29
CA LEU A 534 -28.12 -5.17 2.21
C LEU A 534 -29.54 -5.46 1.69
N ALA A 535 -30.14 -4.54 0.93
CA ALA A 535 -31.49 -4.70 0.38
C ALA A 535 -31.68 -6.01 -0.42
N GLN A 536 -30.65 -6.48 -1.15
CA GLN A 536 -30.72 -7.72 -1.93
C GLN A 536 -30.82 -8.99 -1.06
N ALA A 537 -30.36 -8.92 0.20
CA ALA A 537 -30.33 -10.06 1.12
C ALA A 537 -31.39 -9.95 2.24
N ARG A 538 -32.09 -8.81 2.36
CA ARG A 538 -33.07 -8.55 3.43
C ARG A 538 -34.29 -9.48 3.33
N ASP A 539 -34.80 -9.89 4.48
CA ASP A 539 -36.03 -10.66 4.61
C ASP A 539 -37.10 -9.82 5.30
N GLU A 540 -37.95 -9.16 4.52
CA GLU A 540 -38.99 -8.26 5.02
C GLU A 540 -39.95 -8.94 6.02
N SER A 541 -40.12 -10.26 5.93
CA SER A 541 -40.94 -11.05 6.88
C SER A 541 -40.38 -11.08 8.31
N LYS A 542 -39.14 -10.60 8.50
CA LYS A 542 -38.43 -10.55 9.79
C LYS A 542 -38.19 -9.12 10.29
N ASN A 543 -38.70 -8.09 9.60
CA ASN A 543 -38.66 -6.71 10.10
C ASN A 543 -39.34 -6.66 11.48
N THR A 544 -38.65 -6.16 12.50
CA THR A 544 -39.26 -5.90 13.82
C THR A 544 -40.09 -4.62 13.79
N GLN A 545 -40.93 -4.41 14.82
CA GLN A 545 -41.69 -3.18 15.01
C GLN A 545 -40.79 -1.93 14.91
N ASN A 546 -39.60 -1.96 15.54
CA ASN A 546 -38.63 -0.88 15.45
C ASN A 546 -38.06 -0.69 14.03
N ASP A 547 -37.85 -1.76 13.26
CA ASP A 547 -37.39 -1.64 11.86
C ASP A 547 -38.47 -1.01 10.96
N LEU A 548 -39.75 -1.27 11.23
CA LEU A 548 -40.86 -0.64 10.52
C LEU A 548 -40.98 0.85 10.85
N LEU A 549 -40.93 1.20 12.14
CA LEU A 549 -40.98 2.57 12.64
C LEU A 549 -39.81 3.43 12.15
N HIS A 550 -38.58 2.91 12.21
CA HIS A 550 -37.42 3.61 11.64
C HIS A 550 -37.55 3.78 10.11
N SER A 551 -38.08 2.79 9.39
CA SER A 551 -38.32 2.89 7.95
C SER A 551 -39.40 3.94 7.59
N GLU A 552 -40.44 4.07 8.42
CA GLU A 552 -41.44 5.15 8.35
C GLU A 552 -40.78 6.52 8.57
N ASN A 553 -39.87 6.63 9.55
CA ASN A 553 -39.19 7.88 9.90
C ASN A 553 -38.26 8.35 8.78
N VAL A 554 -37.41 7.47 8.25
CA VAL A 554 -36.56 7.76 7.09
C VAL A 554 -37.42 8.12 5.87
N ARG A 555 -38.54 7.42 5.62
CA ARG A 555 -39.49 7.74 4.53
C ARG A 555 -40.14 9.13 4.69
N ALA A 556 -40.44 9.54 5.91
CA ALA A 556 -40.99 10.86 6.23
C ALA A 556 -39.93 11.98 6.25
N GLY A 557 -38.64 11.67 6.05
CA GLY A 557 -37.55 12.63 6.17
C GLY A 557 -37.26 13.07 7.61
N ARG A 558 -37.70 12.28 8.61
CA ARG A 558 -37.45 12.49 10.03
C ARG A 558 -36.08 11.94 10.43
N ASP A 559 -35.46 12.61 11.39
CA ASP A 559 -34.28 12.18 12.14
C ASP A 559 -34.38 12.72 13.57
N LYS A 560 -33.51 12.26 14.47
CA LYS A 560 -33.47 12.65 15.88
C LYS A 560 -33.59 14.16 16.11
N TYR A 561 -32.81 14.99 15.41
CA TYR A 561 -32.81 16.44 15.64
C TYR A 561 -33.96 17.16 14.93
N LYS A 562 -34.41 16.69 13.75
CA LYS A 562 -35.64 17.20 13.10
C LYS A 562 -36.88 16.91 13.94
N THR A 563 -37.01 15.68 14.45
CA THR A 563 -38.10 15.26 15.33
C THR A 563 -38.05 16.07 16.63
N LEU A 564 -36.90 16.13 17.32
CA LEU A 564 -36.69 16.99 18.50
C LEU A 564 -37.10 18.46 18.26
N ARG A 565 -36.74 19.05 17.12
CA ARG A 565 -37.19 20.41 16.76
C ARG A 565 -38.70 20.50 16.63
N GLN A 566 -39.32 19.62 15.84
CA GLN A 566 -40.75 19.63 15.55
C GLN A 566 -41.60 19.57 16.82
N ILE A 567 -41.29 18.64 17.72
CA ILE A 567 -42.08 18.37 18.93
C ILE A 567 -41.77 19.33 20.09
N ARG A 568 -40.72 20.14 19.99
CA ARG A 568 -40.43 21.24 20.92
C ARG A 568 -41.10 22.56 20.51
N GLN A 569 -41.76 22.62 19.35
CA GLN A 569 -42.54 23.78 18.91
C GLN A 569 -43.72 24.08 19.86
N GLY A 570 -44.26 25.29 19.76
CA GLY A 570 -45.33 25.73 20.66
C GLY A 570 -44.85 26.03 22.09
N ASN A 571 -45.72 26.72 22.83
CA ASN A 571 -45.41 27.10 24.21
C ASN A 571 -45.56 25.90 25.17
N THR A 572 -44.97 25.97 26.37
CA THR A 572 -45.00 24.85 27.32
C THR A 572 -46.42 24.42 27.71
N LYS A 573 -47.37 25.35 27.81
CA LYS A 573 -48.75 25.01 28.17
C LYS A 573 -49.39 24.13 27.09
N GLN A 574 -49.24 24.51 25.82
CA GLN A 574 -49.73 23.73 24.69
C GLN A 574 -49.21 22.28 24.75
N ARG A 575 -47.89 22.09 24.92
CA ARG A 575 -47.30 20.73 24.97
C ARG A 575 -47.71 19.92 26.21
N ILE A 576 -48.03 20.58 27.34
CA ILE A 576 -48.64 19.92 28.50
C ILE A 576 -50.11 19.56 28.22
N ASP A 577 -50.88 20.45 27.59
CA ASP A 577 -52.27 20.17 27.19
C ASP A 577 -52.32 19.01 26.18
N GLU A 578 -51.34 18.91 25.27
CA GLU A 578 -51.16 17.80 24.32
C GLU A 578 -50.77 16.48 25.01
N PHE A 579 -49.86 16.49 25.99
CA PHE A 579 -49.53 15.30 26.81
C PHE A 579 -50.74 14.76 27.61
N GLU A 580 -51.61 15.67 28.08
CA GLU A 580 -52.88 15.30 28.71
C GLU A 580 -54.00 15.05 27.68
N ALA A 581 -53.74 15.22 26.38
CA ALA A 581 -54.65 14.89 25.28
C ALA A 581 -54.49 13.42 24.81
N LEU A 582 -53.30 12.83 24.99
CA LEU A 582 -53.06 11.37 24.99
C LEU A 582 -53.93 10.64 26.04
#